data_AF-A0A8X7WX01-F1
#
_entry.id   AF-A0A8X7WX01-F1
#
_cell.length_a   1.000
_cell.length_b   1.000
_cell.length_c   1.000
_cell.angle_alpha   90.00
_cell.angle_beta   90.00
_cell.angle_gamma   90.00
#
_symmetry.space_group_name_H-M   'P 1'
#
loop_
_entity.id
_entity.type
_entity.pdbx_description
1 polymer ?
#
loop_
_entity_poly.entity_id
_entity_poly.type
_entity_poly.pdbx_seq_one_letter_code
_entity_poly.pdbx_strand_id
1 'polypeptide(L)'
;MGECGEDVNANLISQSTGDHQLDKAIWQWMTWDKNPNTRAQIESLVKDGKVKELRERLCHRMTFGTAGLRSAMGAGFSLINDLTIIQSTQPYAVKKLRAIGGVMITASHNPKEDNGYKGLSLRLAEEEGARVVLATDPDADRLAVAEQLENGTWKVFTGNELAALLGWWMLLCWREANAEKKDIKKVYMLATTVSSKILHTMAQKEGFQFEETLPGFKWIGNRIIQLLDSGMEILFAFEESIGFMCGTSVLDKDGVSAAVVVAEMATYLETKNLTLNQQLEQVYTTYGFHITKTSYLICYDQAIIKNIFERIRKLGDDQGYPKFCGKYNIVNIRDVTTGYDSSQQDKKSVLPVTKNSQMITFTFQNGCVATLRTSGTEPKIKYYAEFCALPGQRDFTLLNKELQNLIDVLVEYFLEPDKNNLKRRSL
;
A
#
# COMPACT_ATOMS: atom_id res chain seq x y z
N MET A 1 4.16 30.22 -35.55
CA MET A 1 4.32 28.81 -35.95
C MET A 1 5.31 28.19 -34.99
N GLY A 2 4.79 27.48 -33.98
CA GLY A 2 5.58 26.74 -33.00
C GLY A 2 4.91 25.39 -32.85
N GLU A 3 5.70 24.33 -33.01
CA GLU A 3 5.28 22.94 -33.17
C GLU A 3 4.45 22.45 -31.98
N CYS A 4 3.28 21.90 -32.30
CA CYS A 4 2.48 21.09 -31.38
C CYS A 4 3.14 19.71 -31.32
N GLY A 5 3.53 19.25 -30.14
CA GLY A 5 4.07 17.90 -29.96
C GLY A 5 3.05 16.86 -30.41
N GLU A 6 3.38 16.14 -31.48
CA GLU A 6 2.58 15.02 -31.96
C GLU A 6 2.63 13.88 -30.93
N ASP A 7 1.45 13.47 -30.45
CA ASP A 7 1.27 12.24 -29.71
C ASP A 7 1.64 11.05 -30.61
N VAL A 8 2.84 10.51 -30.42
CA VAL A 8 3.41 9.41 -31.22
C VAL A 8 2.53 8.15 -31.20
N ASN A 9 1.68 8.00 -30.17
CA ASN A 9 0.73 6.90 -30.03
C ASN A 9 -0.51 7.00 -30.94
N ALA A 10 -0.94 8.20 -31.32
CA ALA A 10 -2.14 8.37 -32.14
C ALA A 10 -1.87 8.02 -33.61
N ASN A 11 -0.65 8.24 -34.09
CA ASN A 11 -0.28 8.03 -35.49
C ASN A 11 -0.03 6.55 -35.85
N LEU A 12 0.41 5.71 -34.90
CA LEU A 12 0.61 4.27 -35.12
C LEU A 12 -0.70 3.47 -35.21
N ILE A 13 -1.80 3.98 -34.62
CA ILE A 13 -3.13 3.36 -34.68
C ILE A 13 -3.78 3.53 -36.07
N SER A 14 -3.19 4.36 -36.95
CA SER A 14 -3.78 4.72 -38.24
C SER A 14 -3.36 3.85 -39.44
N GLN A 15 -2.38 2.96 -39.29
CA GLN A 15 -1.92 2.10 -40.39
C GLN A 15 -2.67 0.76 -40.39
N SER A 16 -3.78 0.72 -41.13
CA SER A 16 -4.49 -0.55 -41.39
C SER A 16 -3.60 -1.48 -42.22
N THR A 17 -3.46 -2.72 -41.76
CA THR A 17 -2.76 -3.80 -42.48
C THR A 17 -3.60 -4.41 -43.60
N GLY A 18 -4.87 -3.98 -43.74
CA GLY A 18 -5.85 -4.57 -44.66
C GLY A 18 -6.49 -5.87 -44.15
N ASP A 19 -6.08 -6.37 -42.98
CA ASP A 19 -6.68 -7.51 -42.27
C ASP A 19 -7.28 -7.02 -40.94
N HIS A 20 -8.61 -6.98 -40.87
CA HIS A 20 -9.34 -6.49 -39.71
C HIS A 20 -9.04 -7.29 -38.42
N GLN A 21 -8.78 -8.60 -38.53
CA GLN A 21 -8.42 -9.41 -37.37
C GLN A 21 -7.03 -9.04 -36.84
N LEU A 22 -6.09 -8.83 -37.76
CA LEU A 22 -4.73 -8.44 -37.42
C LEU A 22 -4.67 -7.02 -36.86
N ASP A 23 -5.38 -6.08 -37.45
CA ASP A 23 -5.47 -4.68 -36.98
C ASP A 23 -5.99 -4.62 -35.54
N LYS A 24 -7.03 -5.42 -35.24
CA LYS A 24 -7.54 -5.55 -33.87
C LYS A 24 -6.49 -6.14 -32.92
N ALA A 25 -5.75 -7.16 -33.35
CA ALA A 25 -4.73 -7.81 -32.53
C ALA A 25 -3.52 -6.89 -32.26
N ILE A 26 -3.12 -6.08 -33.24
CA ILE A 26 -2.09 -5.05 -33.10
C ILE A 26 -2.56 -4.00 -32.09
N TRP A 27 -3.77 -3.45 -32.27
CA TRP A 27 -4.33 -2.47 -31.34
C TRP A 27 -4.37 -3.02 -29.90
N GLN A 28 -4.81 -4.26 -29.75
CA GLN A 28 -4.90 -4.93 -28.46
C GLN A 28 -3.52 -5.15 -27.82
N TRP A 29 -2.53 -5.59 -28.59
CA TRP A 29 -1.14 -5.71 -28.12
C TRP A 29 -0.58 -4.37 -27.69
N MET A 30 -0.71 -3.34 -28.53
CA MET A 30 -0.24 -1.97 -28.24
C MET A 30 -0.97 -1.32 -27.06
N THR A 31 -2.14 -1.82 -26.69
CA THR A 31 -2.85 -1.38 -25.48
C THR A 31 -2.32 -2.09 -24.23
N TRP A 32 -2.10 -3.40 -24.33
CA TRP A 32 -1.87 -4.29 -23.19
C TRP A 32 -0.40 -4.49 -22.81
N ASP A 33 0.50 -4.53 -23.79
CA ASP A 33 1.92 -4.67 -23.54
C ASP A 33 2.50 -3.34 -23.06
N LYS A 34 3.25 -3.37 -21.95
CA LYS A 34 3.90 -2.20 -21.35
C LYS A 34 5.42 -2.27 -21.44
N ASN A 35 5.98 -3.39 -21.89
CA ASN A 35 7.42 -3.52 -22.03
C ASN A 35 7.88 -2.78 -23.30
N PRO A 36 8.74 -1.74 -23.17
CA PRO A 36 9.12 -0.90 -24.30
C PRO A 36 9.88 -1.69 -25.39
N ASN A 37 10.61 -2.74 -25.01
CA ASN A 37 11.38 -3.54 -25.96
C ASN A 37 10.47 -4.41 -26.83
N THR A 38 9.44 -5.01 -26.27
CA THR A 38 8.49 -5.85 -27.02
C THR A 38 7.47 -5.03 -27.79
N ARG A 39 7.10 -3.85 -27.29
CA ARG A 39 6.33 -2.85 -28.07
C ARG A 39 7.10 -2.40 -29.31
N ALA A 40 8.36 -1.99 -29.15
CA ALA A 40 9.20 -1.54 -30.26
C ALA A 40 9.37 -2.62 -31.35
N GLN A 41 9.40 -3.90 -30.96
CA GLN A 41 9.41 -5.01 -31.92
C GLN A 41 8.12 -5.04 -32.77
N ILE A 42 6.94 -4.93 -32.17
CA ILE A 42 5.67 -4.91 -32.92
C ILE A 42 5.56 -3.63 -33.77
N GLU A 43 5.94 -2.47 -33.22
CA GLU A 43 5.96 -1.20 -33.96
C GLU A 43 6.86 -1.27 -35.20
N SER A 44 8.07 -1.84 -35.07
CA SER A 44 8.98 -2.04 -36.20
C SER A 44 8.36 -2.94 -37.26
N LEU A 45 7.73 -4.06 -36.85
CA LEU A 45 7.10 -4.99 -37.77
C LEU A 45 5.90 -4.36 -38.51
N VAL A 46 5.13 -3.49 -37.85
CA VAL A 46 4.05 -2.72 -38.48
C VAL A 46 4.61 -1.74 -39.50
N LYS A 47 5.62 -0.95 -39.12
CA LYS A 47 6.29 0.02 -40.00
C LYS A 47 6.91 -0.64 -41.24
N ASP A 48 7.48 -1.82 -41.07
CA ASP A 48 8.14 -2.58 -42.13
C ASP A 48 7.16 -3.42 -42.97
N GLY A 49 5.84 -3.32 -42.73
CA GLY A 49 4.81 -4.03 -43.48
C GLY A 49 4.89 -5.56 -43.36
N LYS A 50 5.39 -6.09 -42.23
CA LYS A 50 5.62 -7.53 -42.01
C LYS A 50 4.35 -8.28 -41.60
N VAL A 51 3.30 -8.15 -42.43
CA VAL A 51 1.93 -8.67 -42.17
C VAL A 51 1.92 -10.14 -41.77
N LYS A 52 2.68 -11.00 -42.47
CA LYS A 52 2.73 -12.45 -42.19
C LYS A 52 3.25 -12.73 -40.78
N GLU A 53 4.35 -12.09 -40.40
CA GLU A 53 5.01 -12.29 -39.10
C GLU A 53 4.17 -11.71 -37.95
N LEU A 54 3.57 -10.53 -38.16
CA LEU A 54 2.61 -9.96 -37.22
C LEU A 54 1.45 -10.92 -36.95
N ARG A 55 0.92 -11.58 -37.99
CA ARG A 55 -0.18 -12.54 -37.86
C ARG A 55 0.23 -13.79 -37.08
N GLU A 56 1.42 -14.31 -37.32
CA GLU A 56 1.97 -15.46 -36.59
C GLU A 56 2.18 -15.12 -35.10
N ARG A 57 2.62 -13.89 -34.81
CA ARG A 57 2.89 -13.42 -33.44
C ARG A 57 1.63 -13.03 -32.67
N LEU A 58 0.65 -12.41 -33.32
CA LEU A 58 -0.47 -11.73 -32.65
C LEU A 58 -1.83 -12.44 -32.81
N CYS A 59 -2.07 -13.17 -33.90
CA CYS A 59 -3.38 -13.78 -34.12
C CYS A 59 -3.55 -15.16 -33.48
N HIS A 60 -2.52 -15.67 -32.80
CA HIS A 60 -2.53 -17.01 -32.19
C HIS A 60 -2.10 -16.93 -30.73
N ARG A 61 -2.61 -17.88 -29.93
CA ARG A 61 -2.20 -18.09 -28.54
C ARG A 61 -1.30 -19.32 -28.45
N MET A 62 -0.34 -19.28 -27.54
CA MET A 62 0.42 -20.48 -27.17
C MET A 62 -0.53 -21.56 -26.64
N THR A 63 -0.27 -22.81 -27.01
CA THR A 63 -1.03 -23.97 -26.57
C THR A 63 -0.29 -24.70 -25.45
N PHE A 64 -1.04 -25.28 -24.51
CA PHE A 64 -0.47 -26.01 -23.38
C PHE A 64 -0.14 -27.44 -23.80
N GLY A 65 1.14 -27.83 -23.72
CA GLY A 65 1.60 -29.18 -24.04
C GLY A 65 1.78 -30.05 -22.80
N THR A 66 2.23 -31.29 -22.99
CA THR A 66 2.52 -32.27 -21.91
C THR A 66 3.59 -31.80 -20.92
N ALA A 67 4.39 -30.79 -21.28
CA ALA A 67 5.46 -30.23 -20.46
C ALA A 67 5.32 -28.69 -20.28
N GLY A 68 4.09 -28.18 -20.30
CA GLY A 68 3.77 -26.76 -20.09
C GLY A 68 3.64 -25.93 -21.37
N LEU A 69 3.56 -24.61 -21.20
CA LEU A 69 3.60 -23.63 -22.29
C LEU A 69 5.03 -23.50 -22.82
N ARG A 70 5.20 -23.62 -24.13
CA ARG A 70 6.50 -23.48 -24.81
C ARG A 70 6.34 -22.64 -26.06
N SER A 71 7.18 -21.62 -26.19
CA SER A 71 7.36 -20.86 -27.43
C SER A 71 8.70 -20.13 -27.37
N ALA A 72 9.13 -19.56 -28.49
CA ALA A 72 10.30 -18.68 -28.51
C ALA A 72 10.04 -17.40 -27.70
N MET A 73 11.10 -16.78 -27.19
CA MET A 73 10.98 -15.48 -26.53
C MET A 73 10.78 -14.38 -27.58
N GLY A 74 9.86 -13.46 -27.33
CA GLY A 74 9.66 -12.30 -28.21
C GLY A 74 8.28 -11.66 -28.10
N ALA A 75 8.08 -10.58 -28.85
CA ALA A 75 6.83 -9.84 -28.83
C ALA A 75 5.72 -10.56 -29.62
N GLY A 76 4.59 -10.79 -28.95
CA GLY A 76 3.41 -11.43 -29.52
C GLY A 76 2.67 -12.34 -28.54
N PHE A 77 1.37 -12.55 -28.76
CA PHE A 77 0.54 -13.46 -27.95
C PHE A 77 0.87 -14.95 -28.14
N SER A 78 1.57 -15.31 -29.21
CA SER A 78 2.06 -16.67 -29.48
C SER A 78 3.48 -16.93 -28.99
N LEU A 79 4.13 -15.95 -28.36
CA LEU A 79 5.52 -16.01 -27.88
C LEU A 79 5.60 -15.88 -26.36
N ILE A 80 6.74 -16.29 -25.78
CA ILE A 80 7.04 -16.12 -24.36
C ILE A 80 7.52 -14.68 -24.12
N ASN A 81 6.81 -13.95 -23.28
CA ASN A 81 7.14 -12.61 -22.80
C ASN A 81 6.40 -12.34 -21.50
N ASP A 82 6.71 -11.21 -20.86
CA ASP A 82 6.15 -10.83 -19.57
C ASP A 82 4.61 -10.85 -19.60
N LEU A 83 4.00 -10.26 -20.64
CA LEU A 83 2.54 -10.21 -20.79
C LEU A 83 1.91 -11.60 -20.90
N THR A 84 2.49 -12.50 -21.71
CA THR A 84 1.93 -13.85 -21.89
C THR A 84 2.17 -14.77 -20.70
N ILE A 85 3.27 -14.61 -19.97
CA ILE A 85 3.52 -15.32 -18.71
C ILE A 85 2.51 -14.88 -17.66
N ILE A 86 2.34 -13.57 -17.46
CA ILE A 86 1.34 -13.01 -16.53
C ILE A 86 -0.07 -13.52 -16.86
N GLN A 87 -0.43 -13.53 -18.16
CA GLN A 87 -1.74 -14.00 -18.62
C GLN A 87 -1.94 -15.51 -18.47
N SER A 88 -0.88 -16.31 -18.37
CA SER A 88 -0.98 -17.78 -18.40
C SER A 88 -0.88 -18.42 -17.02
N THR A 89 -0.13 -17.82 -16.09
CA THR A 89 0.03 -18.35 -14.74
C THR A 89 -1.24 -18.21 -13.89
N GLN A 90 -2.00 -17.12 -14.09
CA GLN A 90 -3.22 -16.84 -13.34
C GLN A 90 -4.39 -17.80 -13.68
N PRO A 91 -4.79 -18.02 -14.95
CA PRO A 91 -5.95 -18.86 -15.26
C PRO A 91 -5.69 -20.34 -15.04
N TYR A 92 -4.44 -20.81 -15.17
CA TYR A 92 -4.08 -22.21 -14.94
C TYR A 92 -4.33 -22.62 -13.49
N ALA A 93 -3.90 -21.81 -12.52
CA ALA A 93 -4.10 -22.09 -11.10
C ALA A 93 -5.59 -22.11 -10.72
N VAL A 94 -6.37 -21.14 -11.20
CA VAL A 94 -7.80 -21.05 -10.90
C VAL A 94 -8.61 -22.13 -11.63
N LYS A 95 -8.50 -22.23 -12.96
CA LYS A 95 -9.34 -23.11 -13.78
C LYS A 95 -9.01 -24.59 -13.66
N LYS A 96 -7.72 -24.95 -13.49
CA LYS A 96 -7.31 -26.36 -13.45
C LYS A 96 -7.34 -26.95 -12.06
N LEU A 97 -6.98 -26.16 -11.03
CA LEU A 97 -6.87 -26.65 -9.66
C LEU A 97 -8.11 -26.33 -8.80
N ARG A 98 -9.13 -25.65 -9.36
CA ARG A 98 -10.35 -25.24 -8.64
C ARG A 98 -10.04 -24.49 -7.34
N ALA A 99 -9.00 -23.65 -7.38
CA ALA A 99 -8.59 -22.88 -6.22
C ALA A 99 -9.66 -21.83 -5.86
N ILE A 100 -9.91 -21.64 -4.57
CA ILE A 100 -10.86 -20.65 -4.03
C ILE A 100 -10.39 -19.18 -4.20
N GLY A 101 -9.17 -18.98 -4.71
CA GLY A 101 -8.57 -17.67 -4.95
C GLY A 101 -7.35 -17.76 -5.86
N GLY A 102 -7.01 -16.66 -6.52
CA GLY A 102 -5.82 -16.52 -7.37
C GLY A 102 -4.91 -15.40 -6.86
N VAL A 103 -3.61 -15.68 -6.76
CA VAL A 103 -2.57 -14.66 -6.47
C VAL A 103 -2.05 -14.11 -7.79
N MET A 104 -2.27 -12.82 -8.05
CA MET A 104 -1.76 -12.13 -9.24
C MET A 104 -0.51 -11.33 -8.90
N ILE A 105 0.64 -11.67 -9.50
CA ILE A 105 1.84 -10.83 -9.43
C ILE A 105 1.70 -9.73 -10.50
N THR A 106 1.53 -8.47 -10.09
CA THR A 106 1.30 -7.34 -10.99
C THR A 106 2.48 -6.39 -10.97
N ALA A 107 2.98 -6.00 -12.12
CA ALA A 107 3.89 -4.87 -12.21
C ALA A 107 3.06 -3.57 -12.25
N SER A 108 2.73 -2.94 -11.11
CA SER A 108 2.74 -1.47 -10.98
C SER A 108 2.10 -0.93 -9.68
N HIS A 109 2.78 0.04 -9.07
CA HIS A 109 2.22 1.02 -8.14
C HIS A 109 1.49 2.15 -8.88
N ASN A 110 0.56 1.80 -9.77
CA ASN A 110 -0.03 2.81 -10.62
C ASN A 110 -1.02 3.73 -9.87
N PRO A 111 -1.14 5.00 -10.28
CA PRO A 111 -2.17 5.93 -9.81
C PRO A 111 -3.58 5.33 -9.89
N LYS A 112 -4.52 5.87 -9.11
CA LYS A 112 -5.91 5.43 -9.07
C LYS A 112 -6.58 5.37 -10.45
N GLU A 113 -6.11 6.17 -11.39
CA GLU A 113 -6.59 6.24 -12.78
C GLU A 113 -6.10 5.10 -13.67
N ASP A 114 -4.97 4.44 -13.35
CA ASP A 114 -4.36 3.38 -14.18
C ASP A 114 -4.51 2.00 -13.52
N ASN A 115 -5.78 1.61 -13.33
CA ASN A 115 -6.22 0.35 -12.71
C ASN A 115 -6.30 -0.84 -13.69
N GLY A 116 -5.68 -0.76 -14.87
CA GLY A 116 -5.90 -1.72 -15.97
C GLY A 116 -5.75 -3.20 -15.56
N TYR A 117 -4.69 -3.53 -14.81
CA TYR A 117 -4.44 -4.90 -14.36
C TYR A 117 -5.32 -5.33 -13.18
N LYS A 118 -5.59 -4.43 -12.22
CA LYS A 118 -6.50 -4.71 -11.09
C LYS A 118 -7.93 -4.96 -11.58
N GLY A 119 -8.39 -4.19 -12.56
CA GLY A 119 -9.70 -4.38 -13.18
C GLY A 119 -9.83 -5.73 -13.91
N LEU A 120 -8.73 -6.26 -14.48
CA LEU A 120 -8.72 -7.60 -15.04
C LEU A 120 -8.84 -8.68 -13.96
N SER A 121 -8.17 -8.52 -12.81
CA SER A 121 -8.28 -9.44 -11.67
C SER A 121 -9.71 -9.51 -11.14
N LEU A 122 -10.34 -8.35 -10.94
CA LEU A 122 -11.70 -8.28 -10.41
C LEU A 122 -12.72 -8.88 -11.38
N ARG A 123 -12.60 -8.61 -12.69
CA ARG A 123 -13.46 -9.24 -13.70
C ARG A 123 -13.33 -10.75 -13.74
N LEU A 124 -12.10 -11.29 -13.70
CA LEU A 124 -11.91 -12.75 -13.65
C LEU A 124 -12.51 -13.32 -12.36
N ALA A 125 -12.35 -12.63 -11.23
CA ALA A 125 -12.94 -13.06 -9.98
C ALA A 125 -14.48 -13.10 -10.04
N GLU A 126 -15.11 -12.10 -10.68
CA GLU A 126 -16.56 -12.09 -10.96
C GLU A 126 -16.99 -13.26 -11.87
N GLU A 127 -16.26 -13.50 -12.96
CA GLU A 127 -16.53 -14.59 -13.90
C GLU A 127 -16.46 -15.98 -13.24
N GLU A 128 -15.55 -16.15 -12.28
CA GLU A 128 -15.29 -17.43 -11.60
C GLU A 128 -15.99 -17.54 -10.24
N GLY A 129 -16.71 -16.49 -9.79
CA GLY A 129 -17.35 -16.44 -8.48
C GLY A 129 -16.38 -16.40 -7.29
N ALA A 130 -15.14 -15.92 -7.49
CA ALA A 130 -14.16 -15.76 -6.44
C ALA A 130 -14.42 -14.48 -5.63
N ARG A 131 -14.56 -14.62 -4.31
CA ARG A 131 -14.85 -13.48 -3.41
C ARG A 131 -13.63 -12.64 -3.07
N VAL A 132 -12.42 -13.21 -3.13
CA VAL A 132 -11.18 -12.55 -2.68
C VAL A 132 -10.15 -12.52 -3.82
N VAL A 133 -9.53 -11.36 -4.01
CA VAL A 133 -8.43 -11.13 -4.95
C VAL A 133 -7.17 -10.74 -4.18
N LEU A 134 -6.07 -11.44 -4.45
CA LEU A 134 -4.75 -11.16 -3.89
C LEU A 134 -3.84 -10.69 -5.02
N ALA A 135 -3.17 -9.55 -4.84
CA ALA A 135 -2.29 -8.99 -5.84
C ALA A 135 -0.97 -8.51 -5.21
N THR A 136 0.16 -8.84 -5.83
CA THR A 136 1.48 -8.37 -5.38
C THR A 136 2.11 -7.45 -6.43
N ASP A 137 3.18 -6.75 -6.06
CA ASP A 137 3.95 -5.85 -6.91
C ASP A 137 5.08 -6.59 -7.65
N PRO A 138 5.86 -5.96 -8.56
CA PRO A 138 6.74 -6.72 -9.47
C PRO A 138 7.89 -7.49 -8.80
N ASP A 139 8.41 -7.02 -7.68
CA ASP A 139 9.42 -7.70 -6.85
C ASP A 139 8.80 -8.52 -5.70
N ALA A 140 7.47 -8.57 -5.65
CA ALA A 140 6.66 -9.35 -4.73
C ALA A 140 6.82 -9.03 -3.24
N ASP A 141 7.27 -7.81 -2.92
CA ASP A 141 7.49 -7.37 -1.54
C ASP A 141 6.21 -6.79 -0.90
N ARG A 142 5.16 -6.50 -1.70
CA ARG A 142 3.89 -5.93 -1.20
C ARG A 142 2.67 -6.75 -1.55
N LEU A 143 1.57 -6.52 -0.82
CA LEU A 143 0.30 -7.21 -1.03
C LEU A 143 -0.90 -6.25 -1.00
N ALA A 144 -1.64 -6.19 -2.10
CA ALA A 144 -2.98 -5.64 -2.16
C ALA A 144 -4.02 -6.77 -2.07
N VAL A 145 -5.10 -6.51 -1.34
CA VAL A 145 -6.23 -7.44 -1.17
C VAL A 145 -7.52 -6.71 -1.49
N ALA A 146 -8.40 -7.38 -2.21
CA ALA A 146 -9.77 -6.93 -2.43
C ALA A 146 -10.76 -8.06 -2.12
N GLU A 147 -11.92 -7.70 -1.59
CA GLU A 147 -13.04 -8.61 -1.32
C GLU A 147 -14.31 -8.07 -1.98
N GLN A 148 -15.08 -8.95 -2.61
CA GLN A 148 -16.40 -8.64 -3.12
C GLN A 148 -17.42 -8.67 -1.98
N LEU A 149 -18.11 -7.55 -1.78
CA LEU A 149 -19.17 -7.40 -0.79
C LEU A 149 -20.49 -7.99 -1.31
N GLU A 150 -21.45 -8.23 -0.40
CA GLU A 150 -22.76 -8.80 -0.73
C GLU A 150 -23.56 -7.98 -1.76
N ASN A 151 -23.32 -6.66 -1.81
CA ASN A 151 -23.93 -5.77 -2.80
C ASN A 151 -23.25 -5.81 -4.18
N GLY A 152 -22.29 -6.72 -4.39
CA GLY A 152 -21.52 -6.90 -5.63
C GLY A 152 -20.37 -5.91 -5.82
N THR A 153 -20.20 -4.92 -4.94
CA THR A 153 -19.08 -3.96 -5.03
C THR A 153 -17.81 -4.51 -4.41
N TRP A 154 -16.66 -4.07 -4.92
CA TRP A 154 -15.35 -4.48 -4.40
C TRP A 154 -14.84 -3.53 -3.32
N LYS A 155 -14.55 -4.06 -2.13
CA LYS A 155 -13.74 -3.38 -1.11
C LYS A 155 -12.27 -3.69 -1.35
N VAL A 156 -11.49 -2.66 -1.65
CA VAL A 156 -10.03 -2.74 -1.65
C VAL A 156 -9.53 -2.33 -0.27
N PHE A 157 -8.85 -3.22 0.43
CA PHE A 157 -8.30 -2.94 1.75
C PHE A 157 -7.09 -2.02 1.62
N THR A 158 -7.04 -0.98 2.45
CA THR A 158 -5.81 -0.21 2.67
C THR A 158 -4.77 -1.06 3.40
N GLY A 159 -3.50 -0.67 3.34
CA GLY A 159 -2.45 -1.39 4.09
C GLY A 159 -2.71 -1.40 5.59
N ASN A 160 -3.29 -0.32 6.13
CA ASN A 160 -3.67 -0.23 7.55
C ASN A 160 -4.84 -1.17 7.92
N GLU A 161 -5.88 -1.26 7.09
CA GLU A 161 -6.99 -2.21 7.32
C GLU A 161 -6.51 -3.65 7.22
N LEU A 162 -5.67 -3.96 6.23
CA LEU A 162 -5.13 -5.30 6.08
C LEU A 162 -4.17 -5.67 7.22
N ALA A 163 -3.39 -4.71 7.73
CA ALA A 163 -2.56 -4.90 8.91
C ALA A 163 -3.37 -5.15 10.19
N ALA A 164 -4.57 -4.57 10.32
CA ALA A 164 -5.48 -4.86 11.43
C ALA A 164 -5.92 -6.33 11.41
N LEU A 165 -6.29 -6.83 10.23
CA LEU A 165 -6.66 -8.23 10.01
C LEU A 165 -5.48 -9.18 10.25
N LEU A 166 -4.32 -8.89 9.65
CA LEU A 166 -3.11 -9.71 9.80
C LEU A 166 -2.61 -9.71 11.24
N GLY A 167 -2.57 -8.57 11.92
CA GLY A 167 -2.22 -8.49 13.34
C GLY A 167 -3.14 -9.35 14.21
N TRP A 168 -4.46 -9.31 13.95
CA TRP A 168 -5.43 -10.16 14.64
C TRP A 168 -5.18 -11.66 14.35
N TRP A 169 -5.01 -12.02 13.08
CA TRP A 169 -4.80 -13.40 12.65
C TRP A 169 -3.51 -14.00 13.24
N MET A 170 -2.40 -13.26 13.14
CA MET A 170 -1.11 -13.69 13.68
C MET A 170 -1.17 -13.90 15.19
N LEU A 171 -1.89 -13.04 15.93
CA LEU A 171 -2.10 -13.22 17.37
C LEU A 171 -2.98 -14.45 17.67
N LEU A 172 -4.05 -14.67 16.90
CA LEU A 172 -4.93 -15.83 17.05
C LEU A 172 -4.16 -17.14 16.85
N CYS A 173 -3.45 -17.28 15.72
CA CYS A 173 -2.65 -18.47 15.42
C CYS A 173 -1.56 -18.69 16.47
N TRP A 174 -0.91 -17.63 16.93
CA TRP A 174 0.09 -17.73 17.99
C TRP A 174 -0.51 -18.28 19.29
N ARG A 175 -1.70 -17.81 19.69
CA ARG A 175 -2.39 -18.30 20.90
C ARG A 175 -2.77 -19.76 20.80
N GLU A 176 -3.28 -20.19 19.64
CA GLU A 176 -3.63 -21.59 19.41
C GLU A 176 -2.39 -22.50 19.46
N ALA A 177 -1.30 -22.09 18.81
CA ALA A 177 -0.04 -22.85 18.79
C ALA A 177 0.70 -22.84 20.14
N ASN A 178 0.46 -21.83 20.98
CA ASN A 178 1.16 -21.63 22.24
C ASN A 178 0.19 -21.58 23.43
N ALA A 179 -0.87 -22.40 23.42
CA ALA A 179 -1.88 -22.43 24.48
C ALA A 179 -1.30 -22.58 25.91
N GLU A 180 -0.09 -23.14 26.04
CA GLU A 180 0.63 -23.29 27.31
C GLU A 180 1.66 -22.19 27.62
N LYS A 181 2.12 -21.38 26.64
CA LYS A 181 3.06 -20.27 26.90
C LYS A 181 2.31 -19.01 27.31
N LYS A 182 2.65 -18.47 28.48
CA LYS A 182 1.90 -17.38 29.11
C LYS A 182 2.53 -15.99 28.99
N ASP A 183 3.74 -15.87 28.43
CA ASP A 183 4.47 -14.59 28.49
C ASP A 183 4.25 -13.73 27.24
N ILE A 184 2.99 -13.32 27.03
CA ILE A 184 2.61 -12.41 25.94
C ILE A 184 3.41 -11.10 25.97
N LYS A 185 4.03 -10.73 27.10
CA LYS A 185 4.86 -9.53 27.22
C LYS A 185 6.21 -9.64 26.48
N LYS A 186 6.63 -10.84 26.10
CA LYS A 186 7.80 -11.06 25.23
C LYS A 186 7.45 -11.03 23.74
N VAL A 187 6.17 -10.94 23.43
CA VAL A 187 5.66 -10.93 22.06
C VAL A 187 5.60 -9.50 21.57
N TYR A 188 6.11 -9.25 20.37
CA TYR A 188 6.16 -7.94 19.75
C TYR A 188 5.46 -7.92 18.40
N MET A 189 4.82 -6.80 18.12
CA MET A 189 4.46 -6.41 16.76
C MET A 189 4.94 -4.98 16.49
N LEU A 190 5.32 -4.71 15.25
CA LEU A 190 5.94 -3.44 14.88
C LEU A 190 5.19 -2.76 13.74
N ALA A 191 5.27 -1.44 13.69
CA ALA A 191 4.81 -0.67 12.54
C ALA A 191 5.71 0.55 12.33
N THR A 192 5.66 1.17 11.15
CA THR A 192 6.31 2.47 11.00
C THR A 192 5.46 3.58 11.60
N THR A 193 6.12 4.68 11.97
CA THR A 193 5.47 5.87 12.57
C THR A 193 4.37 6.50 11.71
N VAL A 194 4.39 6.27 10.39
CA VAL A 194 3.35 6.75 9.45
C VAL A 194 2.23 5.74 9.21
N SER A 195 2.34 4.56 9.81
CA SER A 195 1.32 3.51 9.78
C SER A 195 0.34 3.66 10.93
N SER A 196 -0.84 3.04 10.76
CA SER A 196 -1.92 3.07 11.73
C SER A 196 -1.49 2.58 13.11
N LYS A 197 -2.02 3.23 14.16
CA LYS A 197 -1.85 2.80 15.55
C LYS A 197 -2.72 1.60 15.95
N ILE A 198 -3.34 0.88 15.00
CA ILE A 198 -4.20 -0.28 15.34
C ILE A 198 -3.46 -1.35 16.15
N LEU A 199 -2.20 -1.65 15.82
CA LEU A 199 -1.42 -2.61 16.61
C LEU A 199 -1.12 -2.10 18.02
N HIS A 200 -1.07 -0.77 18.23
CA HIS A 200 -0.91 -0.18 19.55
C HIS A 200 -2.15 -0.40 20.43
N THR A 201 -3.35 -0.16 19.89
CA THR A 201 -4.60 -0.36 20.64
C THR A 201 -4.86 -1.86 20.88
N MET A 202 -4.48 -2.71 19.94
CA MET A 202 -4.42 -4.16 20.15
C MET A 202 -3.44 -4.53 21.28
N ALA A 203 -2.21 -4.01 21.27
CA ALA A 203 -1.21 -4.27 22.29
C ALA A 203 -1.69 -3.87 23.70
N GLN A 204 -2.31 -2.69 23.83
CA GLN A 204 -2.86 -2.20 25.09
C GLN A 204 -3.92 -3.15 25.68
N LYS A 205 -4.73 -3.78 24.82
CA LYS A 205 -5.79 -4.69 25.25
C LYS A 205 -5.29 -6.12 25.47
N GLU A 206 -4.43 -6.61 24.58
CA GLU A 206 -4.02 -8.01 24.52
C GLU A 206 -2.73 -8.29 25.31
N GLY A 207 -1.94 -7.27 25.65
CA GLY A 207 -0.78 -7.35 26.53
C GLY A 207 0.57 -7.65 25.86
N PHE A 208 0.61 -7.73 24.52
CA PHE A 208 1.87 -7.80 23.77
C PHE A 208 2.53 -6.42 23.66
N GLN A 209 3.78 -6.36 23.23
CA GLN A 209 4.53 -5.12 23.06
C GLN A 209 4.37 -4.57 21.65
N PHE A 210 4.15 -3.26 21.54
CA PHE A 210 4.12 -2.56 20.26
C PHE A 210 5.26 -1.56 20.19
N GLU A 211 6.02 -1.60 19.09
CA GLU A 211 7.06 -0.61 18.82
C GLU A 211 6.90 0.03 17.45
N GLU A 212 7.20 1.32 17.39
CA GLU A 212 7.27 2.05 16.14
C GLU A 212 8.71 2.16 15.64
N THR A 213 8.88 2.17 14.32
CA THR A 213 10.16 2.54 13.70
C THR A 213 10.01 3.72 12.74
N LEU A 214 11.12 4.27 12.29
CA LEU A 214 11.11 5.22 11.18
C LEU A 214 10.57 4.54 9.90
N PRO A 215 9.98 5.31 8.96
CA PRO A 215 9.50 4.76 7.69
C PRO A 215 10.62 4.11 6.88
N GLY A 216 10.31 2.98 6.26
CA GLY A 216 11.21 2.11 5.53
C GLY A 216 11.57 0.84 6.31
N PHE A 217 11.28 -0.32 5.71
CA PHE A 217 11.47 -1.64 6.32
C PHE A 217 12.88 -1.95 6.82
N LYS A 218 13.93 -1.29 6.33
CA LYS A 218 15.28 -1.37 6.91
C LYS A 218 15.30 -1.07 8.42
N TRP A 219 14.45 -0.15 8.88
CA TRP A 219 14.36 0.20 10.30
C TRP A 219 13.60 -0.86 11.09
N ILE A 220 12.54 -1.42 10.52
CA ILE A 220 11.81 -2.57 11.06
C ILE A 220 12.75 -3.77 11.21
N GLY A 221 13.40 -4.18 10.12
CA GLY A 221 14.30 -5.34 10.11
C GLY A 221 15.44 -5.21 11.12
N ASN A 222 16.12 -4.06 11.16
CA ASN A 222 17.17 -3.81 12.15
C ASN A 222 16.66 -3.89 13.59
N ARG A 223 15.45 -3.37 13.86
CA ARG A 223 14.88 -3.43 15.21
C ARG A 223 14.46 -4.84 15.59
N ILE A 224 13.90 -5.59 14.64
CA ILE A 224 13.53 -6.99 14.82
C ILE A 224 14.76 -7.84 15.16
N ILE A 225 15.88 -7.66 14.46
CA ILE A 225 17.12 -8.38 14.76
C ILE A 225 17.53 -8.14 16.23
N GLN A 226 17.53 -6.89 16.68
CA GLN A 226 17.86 -6.55 18.08
C GLN A 226 16.91 -7.21 19.08
N LEU A 227 15.61 -7.23 18.78
CA LEU A 227 14.60 -7.84 19.65
C LEU A 227 14.77 -9.37 19.71
N LEU A 228 15.00 -10.02 18.57
CA LEU A 228 15.28 -11.45 18.48
C LEU A 228 16.55 -11.83 19.26
N ASP A 229 17.63 -11.05 19.11
CA ASP A 229 18.88 -11.25 19.86
C ASP A 229 18.69 -11.10 21.38
N SER A 230 17.72 -10.30 21.81
CA SER A 230 17.32 -10.16 23.21
C SER A 230 16.32 -11.23 23.71
N GLY A 231 15.99 -12.20 22.87
CA GLY A 231 15.08 -13.31 23.19
C GLY A 231 13.59 -12.95 23.15
N MET A 232 13.23 -11.88 22.43
CA MET A 232 11.84 -11.52 22.18
C MET A 232 11.29 -12.27 20.97
N GLU A 233 9.96 -12.44 20.93
CA GLU A 233 9.25 -13.12 19.85
C GLU A 233 8.52 -12.09 18.98
N ILE A 234 8.70 -12.14 17.65
CA ILE A 234 8.07 -11.20 16.73
C ILE A 234 7.01 -11.94 15.92
N LEU A 235 5.76 -11.46 15.96
CA LEU A 235 4.67 -12.06 15.18
C LEU A 235 4.46 -11.36 13.86
N PHE A 236 4.50 -10.03 13.86
CA PHE A 236 4.04 -9.25 12.74
C PHE A 236 4.69 -7.87 12.69
N ALA A 237 5.03 -7.40 11.49
CA ALA A 237 5.38 -6.02 11.27
C ALA A 237 4.83 -5.50 9.94
N PHE A 238 4.54 -4.20 9.84
CA PHE A 238 4.01 -3.63 8.60
C PHE A 238 4.35 -2.16 8.33
N GLU A 239 4.18 -1.78 7.06
CA GLU A 239 4.09 -0.41 6.58
C GLU A 239 2.74 -0.18 5.89
N GLU A 240 2.14 1.01 6.09
CA GLU A 240 0.85 1.40 5.46
C GLU A 240 0.86 1.28 3.94
N SER A 241 2.04 1.38 3.33
CA SER A 241 2.30 1.19 1.90
C SER A 241 2.25 -0.28 1.49
N ILE A 242 1.31 -1.05 2.04
CA ILE A 242 1.00 -2.45 1.74
C ILE A 242 2.18 -3.44 1.88
N GLY A 243 3.13 -3.12 2.76
CA GLY A 243 4.29 -3.95 3.06
C GLY A 243 4.10 -4.71 4.36
N PHE A 244 4.21 -6.04 4.35
CA PHE A 244 3.91 -6.89 5.50
C PHE A 244 4.99 -7.92 5.73
N MET A 245 5.26 -8.22 6.99
CA MET A 245 6.13 -9.31 7.42
C MET A 245 5.35 -10.16 8.41
N CYS A 246 4.93 -11.35 7.96
CA CYS A 246 4.17 -12.30 8.78
C CYS A 246 5.14 -13.37 9.31
N GLY A 247 5.45 -13.31 10.61
CA GLY A 247 6.50 -14.12 11.23
C GLY A 247 7.91 -13.61 10.91
N THR A 248 8.92 -14.43 11.16
CA THR A 248 10.35 -14.05 11.10
C THR A 248 11.17 -14.83 10.09
N SER A 249 10.52 -15.62 9.21
CA SER A 249 11.21 -16.39 8.16
C SER A 249 11.94 -15.50 7.16
N VAL A 250 11.38 -14.32 6.88
CA VAL A 250 11.97 -13.27 6.04
C VAL A 250 11.92 -11.97 6.86
N LEU A 251 13.08 -11.31 7.06
CA LEU A 251 13.18 -10.07 7.84
C LEU A 251 13.05 -8.81 6.96
N ASP A 252 12.21 -8.90 5.94
CA ASP A 252 11.80 -7.80 5.06
C ASP A 252 10.31 -8.00 4.72
N LYS A 253 9.76 -7.11 3.91
CA LYS A 253 8.41 -7.26 3.36
C LYS A 253 8.37 -8.50 2.47
N ASP A 254 7.33 -9.30 2.65
CA ASP A 254 7.11 -10.53 1.89
C ASP A 254 5.63 -10.61 1.51
N GLY A 255 5.32 -10.09 0.32
CA GLY A 255 3.97 -10.08 -0.23
C GLY A 255 3.45 -11.50 -0.54
N VAL A 256 4.35 -12.45 -0.81
CA VAL A 256 4.00 -13.86 -1.11
C VAL A 256 3.56 -14.56 0.17
N SER A 257 4.36 -14.49 1.24
CA SER A 257 4.00 -15.07 2.53
C SER A 257 2.75 -14.41 3.10
N ALA A 258 2.64 -13.08 3.01
CA ALA A 258 1.43 -12.37 3.41
C ALA A 258 0.19 -12.84 2.62
N ALA A 259 0.31 -13.11 1.30
CA ALA A 259 -0.80 -13.59 0.49
C ALA A 259 -1.30 -14.96 0.95
N VAL A 260 -0.38 -15.86 1.29
CA VAL A 260 -0.73 -17.19 1.83
C VAL A 260 -1.42 -17.05 3.19
N VAL A 261 -0.92 -16.19 4.07
CA VAL A 261 -1.55 -15.92 5.38
C VAL A 261 -2.96 -15.33 5.21
N VAL A 262 -3.18 -14.42 4.26
CA VAL A 262 -4.53 -13.90 3.96
C VAL A 262 -5.44 -15.00 3.40
N ALA A 263 -4.94 -15.87 2.53
CA ALA A 263 -5.73 -16.98 1.99
C ALA A 263 -6.14 -17.99 3.08
N GLU A 264 -5.23 -18.28 4.00
CA GLU A 264 -5.50 -19.10 5.19
C GLU A 264 -6.57 -18.45 6.07
N MET A 265 -6.39 -17.17 6.43
CA MET A 265 -7.36 -16.39 7.20
C MET A 265 -8.74 -16.36 6.53
N ALA A 266 -8.81 -16.11 5.23
CA ALA A 266 -10.07 -16.08 4.48
C ALA A 266 -10.77 -17.44 4.51
N THR A 267 -10.00 -18.54 4.38
CA THR A 267 -10.52 -19.90 4.47
C THR A 267 -11.06 -20.20 5.88
N TYR A 268 -10.32 -19.80 6.92
CA TYR A 268 -10.77 -19.94 8.30
C TYR A 268 -12.07 -19.17 8.54
N LEU A 269 -12.16 -17.91 8.10
CA LEU A 269 -13.36 -17.09 8.25
C LEU A 269 -14.56 -17.68 7.51
N GLU A 270 -14.35 -18.29 6.34
CA GLU A 270 -15.40 -19.02 5.63
C GLU A 270 -15.97 -20.15 6.48
N THR A 271 -15.14 -20.91 7.22
CA THR A 271 -15.65 -21.94 8.16
C THR A 271 -16.49 -21.37 9.31
N LYS A 272 -16.38 -20.06 9.55
CA LYS A 272 -17.17 -19.31 10.53
C LYS A 272 -18.33 -18.53 9.92
N ASN A 273 -18.56 -18.65 8.61
CA ASN A 273 -19.51 -17.84 7.85
C ASN A 273 -19.25 -16.33 8.00
N LEU A 274 -17.98 -15.92 7.99
CA LEU A 274 -17.56 -14.52 8.07
C LEU A 274 -16.74 -14.14 6.84
N THR A 275 -16.86 -12.88 6.44
CA THR A 275 -16.02 -12.25 5.41
C THR A 275 -14.83 -11.52 6.04
N LEU A 276 -13.82 -11.17 5.23
CA LEU A 276 -12.69 -10.34 5.69
C LEU A 276 -13.18 -8.97 6.17
N ASN A 277 -14.12 -8.35 5.46
CA ASN A 277 -14.68 -7.07 5.87
C ASN A 277 -15.46 -7.17 7.20
N GLN A 278 -16.29 -8.20 7.37
CA GLN A 278 -17.01 -8.42 8.64
C GLN A 278 -16.03 -8.66 9.79
N GLN A 279 -14.95 -9.42 9.56
CA GLN A 279 -13.92 -9.61 10.57
C GLN A 279 -13.20 -8.30 10.90
N LEU A 280 -12.92 -7.45 9.91
CA LEU A 280 -12.33 -6.13 10.14
C LEU A 280 -13.23 -5.26 11.02
N GLU A 281 -14.55 -5.28 10.79
CA GLU A 281 -15.53 -4.60 11.64
C GLU A 281 -15.53 -5.14 13.08
N GLN A 282 -15.32 -6.45 13.28
CA GLN A 282 -15.16 -7.04 14.61
C GLN A 282 -13.86 -6.61 15.30
N VAL A 283 -12.76 -6.54 14.55
CA VAL A 283 -11.47 -6.02 15.04
C VAL A 283 -11.66 -4.56 15.49
N TYR A 284 -12.27 -3.70 14.68
CA TYR A 284 -12.56 -2.32 15.08
C TYR A 284 -13.55 -2.19 16.23
N THR A 285 -14.54 -3.08 16.31
CA THR A 285 -15.44 -3.12 17.48
C THR A 285 -14.68 -3.44 18.76
N THR A 286 -13.65 -4.28 18.66
CA THR A 286 -12.87 -4.77 19.81
C THR A 286 -11.80 -3.77 20.25
N TYR A 287 -11.10 -3.14 19.30
CA TYR A 287 -9.91 -2.32 19.56
C TYR A 287 -10.10 -0.83 19.29
N GLY A 288 -11.24 -0.43 18.73
CA GLY A 288 -11.51 0.93 18.29
C GLY A 288 -11.35 1.10 16.78
N PHE A 289 -12.04 2.09 16.20
CA PHE A 289 -11.89 2.41 14.77
C PHE A 289 -10.60 3.18 14.52
N HIS A 290 -9.91 2.82 13.46
CA HIS A 290 -8.71 3.51 12.98
C HIS A 290 -8.96 4.04 11.56
N ILE A 291 -9.27 5.33 11.46
CA ILE A 291 -9.57 5.98 10.17
C ILE A 291 -8.33 6.72 9.71
N THR A 292 -7.79 6.38 8.55
CA THR A 292 -6.54 6.98 8.05
C THR A 292 -6.74 7.78 6.76
N LYS A 293 -6.07 8.92 6.64
CA LYS A 293 -5.99 9.74 5.44
C LYS A 293 -4.53 10.17 5.22
N THR A 294 -4.03 9.92 4.02
CA THR A 294 -2.69 10.36 3.61
C THR A 294 -2.77 11.13 2.30
N SER A 295 -1.95 12.17 2.18
CA SER A 295 -1.74 12.90 0.94
C SER A 295 -0.43 13.69 1.00
N TYR A 296 -0.21 14.54 0.01
CA TYR A 296 0.97 15.38 -0.07
C TYR A 296 0.68 16.72 -0.75
N LEU A 297 1.52 17.70 -0.44
CA LEU A 297 1.70 18.92 -1.21
C LEU A 297 3.06 18.90 -1.90
N ILE A 298 3.14 19.53 -3.07
CA ILE A 298 4.38 19.62 -3.85
C ILE A 298 5.05 20.97 -3.56
N CYS A 299 6.34 20.91 -3.23
CA CYS A 299 7.21 22.06 -3.01
C CYS A 299 8.59 21.76 -3.58
N TYR A 300 8.99 22.47 -4.64
CA TYR A 300 10.28 22.28 -5.29
C TYR A 300 11.42 23.03 -4.58
N ASP A 301 11.09 24.01 -3.74
CA ASP A 301 12.05 24.83 -3.02
C ASP A 301 12.33 24.27 -1.61
N GLN A 302 13.54 23.74 -1.42
CA GLN A 302 13.98 23.19 -0.14
C GLN A 302 14.11 24.25 0.96
N ALA A 303 14.38 25.51 0.63
CA ALA A 303 14.44 26.59 1.59
C ALA A 303 13.04 26.91 2.15
N ILE A 304 12.00 26.88 1.30
CA ILE A 304 10.61 27.02 1.75
C ILE A 304 10.23 25.88 2.71
N ILE A 305 10.54 24.63 2.35
CA ILE A 305 10.31 23.47 3.23
C ILE A 305 11.00 23.68 4.58
N LYS A 306 12.29 24.04 4.57
CA LYS A 306 13.06 24.29 5.80
C LYS A 306 12.39 25.38 6.65
N ASN A 307 12.02 26.51 6.04
CA ASN A 307 11.37 27.63 6.72
C ASN A 307 10.01 27.24 7.32
N ILE A 308 9.21 26.43 6.63
CA ILE A 308 7.93 25.92 7.15
C ILE A 308 8.16 25.13 8.44
N PHE A 309 9.07 24.16 8.43
CA PHE A 309 9.31 23.31 9.60
C PHE A 309 10.01 24.08 10.74
N GLU A 310 10.92 25.02 10.43
CA GLU A 310 11.50 25.92 11.44
C GLU A 310 10.45 26.84 12.07
N ARG A 311 9.49 27.33 11.29
CA ARG A 311 8.35 28.11 11.80
C ARG A 311 7.50 27.26 12.74
N ILE A 312 7.13 26.04 12.34
CA ILE A 312 6.34 25.12 13.18
C ILE A 312 7.01 24.93 14.54
N ARG A 313 8.33 24.76 14.59
CA ARG A 313 9.11 24.59 15.83
C ARG A 313 9.12 25.81 16.77
N LYS A 314 8.59 26.96 16.31
CA LYS A 314 8.58 28.24 17.03
C LYS A 314 7.16 28.81 17.21
N LEU A 315 6.12 28.04 16.92
CA LEU A 315 4.72 28.49 17.03
C LEU A 315 4.20 28.53 18.48
N GLY A 316 4.90 27.93 19.44
CA GLY A 316 4.54 27.96 20.85
C GLY A 316 4.95 29.26 21.54
N ASP A 317 4.26 29.59 22.64
CA ASP A 317 4.41 30.85 23.40
C ASP A 317 5.86 31.16 23.81
N ASP A 318 6.66 30.13 24.11
CA ASP A 318 8.06 30.25 24.54
C ASP A 318 9.06 30.04 23.37
N GLN A 319 8.68 30.35 22.13
CA GLN A 319 9.45 30.02 20.90
C GLN A 319 9.68 28.50 20.71
N GLY A 320 8.83 27.67 21.32
CA GLY A 320 8.87 26.22 21.23
C GLY A 320 7.81 25.66 20.27
N TYR A 321 7.55 24.36 20.37
CA TYR A 321 6.53 23.70 19.57
C TYR A 321 5.09 24.17 19.93
N PRO A 322 4.13 24.10 18.99
CA PRO A 322 2.77 24.56 19.21
C PRO A 322 2.03 23.70 20.23
N LYS A 323 1.21 24.33 21.07
CA LYS A 323 0.23 23.64 21.93
C LYS A 323 -1.09 23.38 21.20
N PHE A 324 -1.35 24.10 20.11
CA PHE A 324 -2.60 24.01 19.35
C PHE A 324 -2.34 23.99 17.84
N CYS A 325 -3.21 23.32 17.11
CA CYS A 325 -3.36 23.45 15.65
C CYS A 325 -4.77 23.98 15.38
N GLY A 326 -4.91 25.29 15.17
CA GLY A 326 -6.22 25.94 15.18
C GLY A 326 -6.98 25.65 16.48
N LYS A 327 -8.16 25.02 16.38
CA LYS A 327 -8.98 24.63 17.55
C LYS A 327 -8.52 23.33 18.26
N TYR A 328 -7.59 22.59 17.68
CA TYR A 328 -7.20 21.26 18.17
C TYR A 328 -6.05 21.34 19.16
N ASN A 329 -6.26 20.83 20.38
CA ASN A 329 -5.23 20.75 21.41
C ASN A 329 -4.24 19.61 21.13
N ILE A 330 -2.94 19.92 21.17
CA ILE A 330 -1.85 18.97 20.96
C ILE A 330 -1.35 18.50 22.32
N VAL A 331 -1.43 17.20 22.58
CA VAL A 331 -0.98 16.59 23.84
C VAL A 331 0.46 16.10 23.77
N ASN A 332 0.91 15.62 22.60
CA ASN A 332 2.30 15.20 22.40
C ASN A 332 2.83 15.61 21.03
N ILE A 333 4.13 15.92 20.98
CA ILE A 333 4.87 16.20 19.76
C ILE A 333 6.16 15.37 19.77
N ARG A 334 6.39 14.64 18.67
CA ARG A 334 7.66 13.99 18.38
C ARG A 334 8.25 14.57 17.10
N ASP A 335 9.41 15.20 17.18
CA ASP A 335 10.19 15.66 16.04
C ASP A 335 11.51 14.89 15.97
N VAL A 336 11.55 13.87 15.10
CA VAL A 336 12.75 13.05 14.89
C VAL A 336 13.84 13.79 14.10
N THR A 337 13.54 14.96 13.54
CA THR A 337 14.55 15.84 12.93
C THR A 337 15.48 16.44 13.99
N THR A 338 14.90 16.88 15.11
CA THR A 338 15.62 17.52 16.22
C THR A 338 15.92 16.53 17.35
N GLY A 339 15.24 15.38 17.37
CA GLY A 339 15.30 14.40 18.45
C GLY A 339 14.42 14.78 19.64
N TYR A 340 13.47 15.70 19.47
CA TYR A 340 12.54 16.11 20.52
C TYR A 340 11.36 15.15 20.60
N ASP A 341 10.95 14.76 21.81
CA ASP A 341 9.72 14.02 22.06
C ASP A 341 9.10 14.42 23.41
N SER A 342 7.99 15.15 23.38
CA SER A 342 7.34 15.65 24.59
C SER A 342 6.70 14.56 25.45
N SER A 343 6.52 13.35 24.91
CA SER A 343 5.98 12.21 25.68
C SER A 343 7.01 11.57 26.61
N GLN A 344 8.29 11.86 26.41
CA GLN A 344 9.40 11.30 27.17
C GLN A 344 9.83 12.23 28.31
N GLN A 345 10.24 11.66 29.44
CA GLN A 345 10.62 12.42 30.63
C GLN A 345 11.82 13.36 30.39
N ASP A 346 12.81 12.91 29.59
CA ASP A 346 13.99 13.69 29.22
C ASP A 346 13.78 14.53 27.95
N LYS A 347 12.56 14.52 27.40
CA LYS A 347 12.14 15.17 26.15
C LYS A 347 12.90 14.71 24.91
N LYS A 348 13.48 13.50 24.91
CA LYS A 348 14.23 12.95 23.77
C LYS A 348 13.46 11.84 23.07
N SER A 349 13.52 11.85 21.74
CA SER A 349 12.95 10.80 20.90
C SER A 349 13.62 9.46 21.15
N VAL A 350 12.81 8.42 21.35
CA VAL A 350 13.25 7.01 21.35
C VAL A 350 13.62 6.50 19.95
N LEU A 351 13.18 7.21 18.91
CA LEU A 351 13.52 6.92 17.52
C LEU A 351 14.81 7.63 17.10
N PRO A 352 15.59 7.05 16.17
CA PRO A 352 16.81 7.65 15.64
C PRO A 352 16.57 9.06 15.07
N VAL A 353 17.51 9.97 15.32
CA VAL A 353 17.44 11.35 14.83
C VAL A 353 17.83 11.43 13.36
N THR A 354 16.99 12.07 12.53
CA THR A 354 17.20 12.26 11.09
C THR A 354 17.35 13.74 10.74
N LYS A 355 18.49 14.35 11.08
CA LYS A 355 18.72 15.81 10.93
C LYS A 355 18.46 16.39 9.52
N ASN A 356 18.61 15.55 8.50
CA ASN A 356 18.48 15.95 7.09
C ASN A 356 17.10 15.66 6.48
N SER A 357 16.15 15.12 7.26
CA SER A 357 14.78 14.84 6.81
C SER A 357 13.80 15.38 7.84
N GLN A 358 12.88 16.22 7.38
CA GLN A 358 11.89 16.84 8.26
C GLN A 358 10.80 15.82 8.58
N MET A 359 10.53 15.58 9.85
CA MET A 359 9.43 14.72 10.28
C MET A 359 8.95 15.08 11.69
N ILE A 360 7.71 15.55 11.80
CA ILE A 360 7.06 15.92 13.05
C ILE A 360 5.73 15.18 13.16
N THR A 361 5.51 14.50 14.29
CA THR A 361 4.26 13.82 14.63
C THR A 361 3.57 14.55 15.77
N PHE A 362 2.28 14.83 15.61
CA PHE A 362 1.41 15.47 16.58
C PHE A 362 0.37 14.46 17.06
N THR A 363 0.22 14.32 18.36
CA THR A 363 -0.89 13.59 18.99
C THR A 363 -1.85 14.61 19.58
N PHE A 364 -3.12 14.51 19.23
CA PHE A 364 -4.15 15.45 19.62
C PHE A 364 -5.04 14.86 20.72
N GLN A 365 -5.59 15.74 21.57
CA GLN A 365 -6.42 15.34 22.71
C GLN A 365 -7.68 14.55 22.29
N ASN A 366 -8.20 14.78 21.08
CA ASN A 366 -9.40 14.12 20.56
C ASN A 366 -9.13 12.72 19.99
N GLY A 367 -7.91 12.19 20.09
CA GLY A 367 -7.54 10.86 19.57
C GLY A 367 -6.98 10.88 18.14
N CYS A 368 -6.88 12.05 17.50
CA CYS A 368 -6.18 12.16 16.23
C CYS A 368 -4.66 12.10 16.41
N VAL A 369 -3.97 11.54 15.42
CA VAL A 369 -2.52 11.59 15.26
C VAL A 369 -2.24 12.08 13.84
N ALA A 370 -1.31 13.02 13.68
CA ALA A 370 -0.89 13.47 12.35
C ALA A 370 0.62 13.63 12.26
N THR A 371 1.21 13.14 11.17
CA THR A 371 2.63 13.23 10.89
C THR A 371 2.86 14.03 9.61
N LEU A 372 3.63 15.10 9.71
CA LEU A 372 4.17 15.85 8.58
C LEU A 372 5.59 15.36 8.30
N ARG A 373 5.89 14.99 7.05
CA ARG A 373 7.25 14.60 6.66
C ARG A 373 7.63 15.03 5.26
N THR A 374 8.92 15.22 5.00
CA THR A 374 9.44 15.39 3.64
C THR A 374 9.72 14.04 2.98
N SER A 375 9.57 13.99 1.67
CA SER A 375 10.12 12.89 0.87
C SER A 375 11.60 13.16 0.62
N GLY A 376 12.45 12.13 0.79
CA GLY A 376 13.88 12.26 0.53
C GLY A 376 14.24 12.31 -0.96
N THR A 377 13.36 11.80 -1.81
CA THR A 377 13.58 11.65 -3.26
C THR A 377 12.63 12.51 -4.10
N GLU A 378 11.57 13.05 -3.50
CA GLU A 378 10.52 13.79 -4.20
C GLU A 378 10.33 15.18 -3.57
N PRO A 379 9.99 16.21 -4.36
CA PRO A 379 9.71 17.56 -3.85
C PRO A 379 8.33 17.62 -3.17
N LYS A 380 8.12 16.78 -2.16
CA LYS A 380 6.81 16.55 -1.53
C LYS A 380 6.89 16.71 -0.01
N ILE A 381 5.92 17.43 0.56
CA ILE A 381 5.57 17.40 1.98
C ILE A 381 4.37 16.47 2.11
N LYS A 382 4.58 15.29 2.69
CA LYS A 382 3.54 14.28 2.92
C LYS A 382 2.92 14.50 4.30
N TYR A 383 1.62 14.26 4.40
CA TYR A 383 0.94 14.13 5.67
C TYR A 383 0.28 12.76 5.79
N TYR A 384 0.31 12.23 7.01
CA TYR A 384 -0.36 10.99 7.39
C TYR A 384 -1.18 11.33 8.62
N ALA A 385 -2.50 11.23 8.53
CA ALA A 385 -3.40 11.55 9.62
C ALA A 385 -4.27 10.34 9.92
N GLU A 386 -4.51 10.11 11.19
CA GLU A 386 -5.31 9.01 11.69
C GLU A 386 -6.21 9.49 12.82
N PHE A 387 -7.46 9.04 12.83
CA PHE A 387 -8.31 9.11 14.01
C PHE A 387 -8.30 7.75 14.70
N CYS A 388 -7.75 7.69 15.92
CA CYS A 388 -7.80 6.50 16.78
C CYS A 388 -9.00 6.62 17.73
N ALA A 389 -10.13 6.05 17.34
CA ALA A 389 -11.36 6.12 18.12
C ALA A 389 -11.32 5.14 19.30
N LEU A 390 -11.91 5.52 20.43
CA LEU A 390 -12.04 4.61 21.56
C LEU A 390 -13.03 3.47 21.24
N PRO A 391 -12.85 2.26 21.80
CA PRO A 391 -13.84 1.20 21.71
C PRO A 391 -15.24 1.71 22.13
N GLY A 392 -16.24 1.50 21.27
CA GLY A 392 -17.61 1.99 21.47
C GLY A 392 -17.96 3.27 20.71
N GLN A 393 -16.99 4.05 20.21
CA GLN A 393 -17.26 5.13 19.26
C GLN A 393 -17.45 4.54 17.86
N ARG A 394 -18.69 4.47 17.38
CA ARG A 394 -19.05 3.74 16.14
C ARG A 394 -19.50 4.62 14.97
N ASP A 395 -19.68 5.93 15.19
CA ASP A 395 -20.11 6.84 14.13
C ASP A 395 -18.94 7.17 13.20
N PHE A 396 -18.70 6.27 12.24
CA PHE A 396 -17.64 6.42 11.25
C PHE A 396 -17.75 7.73 10.46
N THR A 397 -18.96 8.19 10.13
CA THR A 397 -19.18 9.41 9.37
C THR A 397 -18.75 10.64 10.16
N LEU A 398 -19.11 10.72 11.44
CA LEU A 398 -18.68 11.80 12.32
C LEU A 398 -17.16 11.79 12.54
N LEU A 399 -16.59 10.63 12.83
CA LEU A 399 -15.14 10.47 13.06
C LEU A 399 -14.31 10.84 11.81
N ASN A 400 -14.74 10.39 10.62
CA ASN A 400 -14.09 10.71 9.36
C ASN A 400 -14.21 12.21 9.02
N LYS A 401 -15.35 12.84 9.31
CA LYS A 401 -15.53 14.29 9.15
C LYS A 401 -14.60 15.06 10.09
N GLU A 402 -14.48 14.63 11.34
CA GLU A 402 -13.61 15.28 12.32
C GLU A 402 -12.12 15.15 11.95
N LEU A 403 -11.71 13.98 11.44
CA LEU A 403 -10.37 13.80 10.88
C LEU A 403 -10.12 14.73 9.69
N GLN A 404 -11.09 14.88 8.78
CA GLN A 404 -10.96 15.79 7.65
C GLN A 404 -10.80 17.25 8.10
N ASN A 405 -11.64 17.69 9.05
CA ASN A 405 -11.53 19.05 9.62
C ASN A 405 -10.14 19.31 10.23
N LEU A 406 -9.58 18.32 10.94
CA LEU A 406 -8.24 18.44 11.50
C LEU A 406 -7.16 18.55 10.41
N ILE A 407 -7.27 17.73 9.36
CA ILE A 407 -6.32 17.78 8.23
C ILE A 407 -6.37 19.14 7.55
N ASP A 408 -7.57 19.68 7.32
CA ASP A 408 -7.73 20.99 6.68
C ASP A 408 -7.08 22.09 7.53
N VAL A 409 -7.32 22.10 8.85
CA VAL A 409 -6.67 23.03 9.78
C VAL A 409 -5.15 22.83 9.83
N LEU A 410 -4.68 21.58 9.84
CA LEU A 410 -3.26 21.24 9.86
C LEU A 410 -2.54 21.73 8.60
N VAL A 411 -3.13 21.52 7.43
CA VAL A 411 -2.58 22.00 6.17
C VAL A 411 -2.58 23.53 6.13
N GLU A 412 -3.70 24.18 6.41
CA GLU A 412 -3.79 25.65 6.32
C GLU A 412 -2.91 26.36 7.35
N TYR A 413 -2.90 25.88 8.60
CA TYR A 413 -2.19 26.55 9.69
C TYR A 413 -0.68 26.23 9.72
N PHE A 414 -0.29 24.96 9.54
CA PHE A 414 1.12 24.55 9.62
C PHE A 414 1.85 24.61 8.29
N LEU A 415 1.19 24.41 7.15
CA LEU A 415 1.85 24.44 5.85
C LEU A 415 1.62 25.75 5.09
N GLU A 416 0.57 26.52 5.43
CA GLU A 416 0.19 27.80 4.78
C GLU A 416 0.36 27.73 3.24
N PRO A 417 -0.37 26.84 2.53
CA PRO A 417 -0.08 26.51 1.13
C PRO A 417 -0.02 27.71 0.19
N ASP A 418 -0.97 28.64 0.33
CA ASP A 418 -1.05 29.82 -0.53
C ASP A 418 0.13 30.77 -0.30
N LYS A 419 0.55 30.97 0.95
CA LYS A 419 1.70 31.81 1.32
C LYS A 419 3.03 31.20 0.90
N ASN A 420 3.13 29.87 0.93
CA ASN A 420 4.34 29.13 0.62
C ASN A 420 4.37 28.57 -0.81
N ASN A 421 3.41 28.95 -1.66
CA ASN A 421 3.27 28.47 -3.05
C ASN A 421 3.28 26.93 -3.18
N LEU A 422 2.67 26.23 -2.22
CA LEU A 422 2.59 24.77 -2.22
C LEU A 422 1.49 24.32 -3.17
N LYS A 423 1.81 23.41 -4.10
CA LYS A 423 0.80 22.86 -5.01
C LYS A 423 0.09 21.69 -4.34
N ARG A 424 -1.23 21.77 -4.23
CA ARG A 424 -2.06 20.61 -3.87
C ARG A 424 -2.01 19.59 -5.00
N ARG A 425 -2.06 18.30 -4.65
CA ARG A 425 -2.23 17.23 -5.64
C ARG A 425 -3.50 17.51 -6.46
N SER A 426 -3.38 17.55 -7.78
CA SER A 426 -4.54 17.54 -8.68
C SER A 426 -5.33 16.25 -8.42
N LEU A 427 -6.60 16.41 -8.06
CA LEU A 427 -7.51 15.31 -7.72
C LEU A 427 -7.83 14.44 -8.94
#